data_AF-E9J1F3-F1
#
_entry.id   AF-E9J1F3-F1
#
_cell.length_a   1.000
_cell.length_b   1.000
_cell.length_c   1.000
_cell.angle_alpha   90.00
_cell.angle_beta   90.00
_cell.angle_gamma   90.00
#
_symmetry.space_group_name_H-M   'P 1'
#
loop_
_entity.id
_entity.type
_entity.pdbx_description
1 polymer ?
#
loop_
_entity_poly.entity_id
_entity_poly.type
_entity_poly.pdbx_seq_one_letter_code
_entity_poly.pdbx_strand_id
1 'polypeptide(L)'
;MNTFFFFHICFLPRGCRPFSVQKIHHTNLILLVVDTLCPCGNKQLSIEPIEALTEPGACTARRERLYRRRPPKCINYHPEEMEIKFCGGAGSLFSYSLSFTFLLLVVTVRLA
;
A
#
# COMPACT_ATOMS: atom_id res chain seq x y z
N MET A 1 -28.25 -14.00 25.48
CA MET A 1 -27.80 -14.34 24.11
C MET A 1 -26.43 -14.98 24.22
N ASN A 2 -26.39 -16.31 24.36
CA ASN A 2 -25.19 -17.07 24.67
C ASN A 2 -24.47 -17.40 23.36
N THR A 3 -23.48 -16.59 23.00
CA THR A 3 -22.60 -16.87 21.87
C THR A 3 -21.57 -17.93 22.28
N PHE A 4 -21.98 -19.20 22.26
CA PHE A 4 -21.04 -20.32 22.17
C PHE A 4 -20.45 -20.27 20.76
N PHE A 5 -19.24 -19.72 20.65
CA PHE A 5 -18.50 -19.73 19.39
C PHE A 5 -18.00 -21.16 19.15
N PHE A 6 -18.81 -21.94 18.44
CA PHE A 6 -18.37 -23.23 17.90
C PHE A 6 -17.42 -22.98 16.73
N PHE A 7 -16.13 -22.80 17.04
CA PHE A 7 -15.10 -22.92 16.02
C PHE A 7 -15.06 -24.38 15.56
N HIS A 8 -15.66 -24.66 14.40
CA HIS A 8 -15.59 -25.95 13.72
C HIS A 8 -14.16 -26.15 13.20
N ILE A 9 -13.23 -26.63 14.05
CA ILE A 9 -11.82 -26.89 13.65
C ILE A 9 -11.51 -28.38 13.46
N CYS A 10 -12.38 -29.32 13.90
CA CYS A 10 -12.26 -30.73 13.48
C CYS A 10 -13.53 -31.21 12.78
N PHE A 11 -13.45 -31.36 11.46
CA PHE A 11 -14.36 -32.20 10.69
C PHE A 11 -13.78 -33.62 10.68
N LEU A 12 -14.16 -34.46 11.64
CA LEU A 12 -13.98 -35.92 11.57
C LEU A 12 -15.35 -36.62 11.53
N PRO A 13 -15.45 -37.83 10.96
CA PRO A 13 -16.70 -38.43 10.46
C PRO A 13 -17.61 -39.03 11.56
N ARG A 14 -17.29 -38.84 12.83
CA ARG A 14 -18.12 -39.23 13.98
C ARG A 14 -18.21 -37.99 14.85
N GLY A 15 -19.40 -37.61 15.28
CA GLY A 15 -19.74 -36.33 15.94
C GLY A 15 -19.02 -36.05 17.27
N CYS A 16 -17.69 -36.06 17.27
CA CYS A 16 -16.81 -35.74 18.38
C CYS A 16 -16.69 -34.22 18.44
N ARG A 17 -16.93 -33.64 19.63
CA ARG A 17 -16.70 -32.22 19.89
C ARG A 17 -15.33 -32.09 20.54
N PRO A 18 -14.27 -31.76 19.77
CA PRO A 18 -12.90 -31.78 20.28
C PRO A 18 -12.62 -30.70 21.31
N PHE A 19 -13.38 -29.60 21.28
CA PHE A 19 -13.26 -28.55 22.27
C PHE A 19 -14.55 -27.73 22.40
N SER A 20 -14.68 -27.06 23.55
CA SER A 20 -15.72 -26.09 23.87
C SER A 20 -15.07 -24.80 24.34
N VAL A 21 -15.56 -23.65 23.84
CA VAL A 21 -15.05 -22.32 24.19
C VAL A 21 -16.18 -21.48 24.77
N GLN A 22 -15.94 -20.87 25.93
CA GLN A 22 -16.87 -19.95 26.57
C GLN A 22 -16.15 -18.65 26.97
N LYS A 23 -16.79 -17.50 26.75
CA LYS A 23 -16.25 -16.20 27.15
C LYS A 23 -16.55 -15.94 28.64
N ILE A 24 -15.55 -15.49 29.40
CA ILE A 24 -15.76 -15.07 30.79
C ILE A 24 -16.32 -13.64 30.80
N HIS A 25 -17.47 -13.45 31.43
CA HIS A 25 -18.15 -12.16 31.46
C HIS A 25 -17.26 -11.07 32.03
N HIS A 26 -17.38 -9.86 31.47
CA HIS A 26 -16.66 -8.65 31.88
C HIS A 26 -15.12 -8.77 31.86
N THR A 27 -14.57 -9.76 31.14
CA THR A 27 -13.12 -9.91 30.97
C THR A 27 -12.77 -10.16 29.50
N ASN A 28 -11.48 -10.07 29.20
CA ASN A 28 -10.88 -10.50 27.94
C ASN A 28 -10.48 -11.99 27.95
N LEU A 29 -10.92 -12.76 28.96
CA LEU A 29 -10.54 -14.16 29.13
C LEU A 29 -11.55 -15.12 28.50
N ILE A 30 -11.06 -16.32 28.16
CA ILE A 30 -11.86 -17.45 27.66
C ILE A 30 -11.61 -18.69 28.50
N LEU A 31 -12.64 -19.53 28.64
CA LEU A 31 -12.55 -20.88 29.16
C LEU A 31 -12.54 -21.87 27.98
N LEU A 32 -11.44 -22.61 27.84
CA LEU A 32 -11.25 -23.64 26.82
C LEU A 32 -11.26 -25.02 27.50
N VAL A 33 -12.17 -25.89 27.07
CA VAL A 33 -12.22 -27.30 27.49
C VAL A 33 -11.91 -28.16 26.27
N VAL A 34 -10.93 -29.05 26.37
CA VAL A 34 -10.48 -29.93 25.26
C VAL A 34 -10.77 -31.38 25.61
N ASP A 35 -11.29 -32.14 24.66
CA ASP A 35 -11.45 -33.60 24.77
C ASP A 35 -10.24 -34.30 24.13
N THR A 36 -9.45 -35.00 24.94
CA THR A 36 -8.25 -35.72 24.51
C THR A 36 -8.55 -37.05 23.82
N LEU A 37 -9.81 -37.52 23.85
CA LEU A 37 -10.24 -38.77 23.21
C LEU A 37 -10.63 -38.57 21.74
N CYS A 38 -10.88 -37.32 21.32
CA CYS A 38 -11.15 -37.00 19.92
C CYS A 38 -9.83 -36.89 19.12
N PRO A 39 -9.57 -37.76 18.13
CA PRO A 39 -8.39 -37.62 17.29
C PRO A 39 -8.54 -36.41 16.37
N CYS A 40 -7.80 -35.34 16.66
CA CYS A 40 -7.69 -34.14 15.82
C CYS A 40 -6.26 -33.99 15.32
N GLY A 41 -6.10 -33.60 14.05
CA GLY A 41 -4.79 -33.29 13.50
C GLY A 41 -4.18 -32.08 14.22
N ASN A 42 -2.90 -32.18 14.60
CA ASN A 42 -2.17 -31.07 15.18
C ASN A 42 -1.89 -30.02 14.10
N LYS A 43 -2.65 -28.92 14.10
CA LYS A 43 -2.30 -27.73 13.33
C LYS A 43 -1.68 -26.72 14.28
N GLN A 44 -0.37 -26.51 14.17
CA GLN A 44 0.33 -25.49 14.92
C GLN A 44 -0.06 -24.11 14.37
N LEU A 45 -0.72 -23.30 15.19
CA LEU A 45 -0.99 -21.90 14.89
C LEU A 45 0.21 -21.08 15.39
N SER A 46 0.95 -20.45 14.48
CA SER A 46 1.96 -19.46 14.85
C SER A 46 1.29 -18.10 15.06
N ILE A 47 1.71 -17.39 16.11
CA ILE A 47 1.33 -15.99 16.39
C ILE A 47 2.39 -15.03 15.84
N GLU A 48 3.48 -15.56 15.30
CA GLU A 48 4.56 -14.76 14.76
C GLU A 48 4.04 -13.89 13.61
N PRO A 49 4.34 -12.58 13.62
CA PRO A 49 3.97 -11.71 12.52
C PRO A 49 4.63 -12.22 11.25
N ILE A 50 3.81 -12.45 10.22
CA ILE A 50 4.29 -12.83 8.90
C ILE A 50 4.38 -11.54 8.10
N GLU A 51 5.54 -11.29 7.52
CA GLU A 51 5.72 -10.20 6.57
C GLU A 51 4.69 -10.35 5.44
N ALA A 52 3.87 -9.32 5.26
CA ALA A 52 2.96 -9.27 4.14
C ALA A 52 3.79 -9.09 2.87
N LEU A 53 4.17 -10.21 2.24
CA LEU A 53 4.63 -10.22 0.86
C LEU A 53 3.58 -9.43 0.08
N THR A 54 4.01 -8.31 -0.48
CA THR A 54 3.15 -7.42 -1.25
C THR A 54 2.52 -8.26 -2.33
N GLU A 55 1.25 -8.66 -2.15
CA GLU A 55 0.46 -9.18 -3.25
C GLU A 55 0.61 -8.19 -4.40
N PRO A 56 0.62 -8.63 -5.67
CA PRO A 56 0.70 -7.76 -6.85
C PRO A 56 -0.52 -6.83 -6.92
N GLY A 57 -0.55 -5.87 -6.02
CA GLY A 57 -1.76 -5.35 -5.41
C GLY A 57 -1.93 -3.88 -5.70
N ALA A 58 -1.00 -3.26 -6.42
CA ALA A 58 -1.29 -1.98 -7.09
C ALA A 58 -2.53 -2.10 -8.00
N CYS A 59 -2.76 -3.29 -8.59
CA CYS A 59 -3.94 -3.60 -9.40
C CYS A 59 -5.18 -3.95 -8.57
N THR A 60 -5.03 -4.67 -7.44
CA THR A 60 -6.18 -5.06 -6.58
C THR A 60 -6.61 -3.94 -5.63
N ALA A 61 -5.67 -3.15 -5.08
CA ALA A 61 -5.95 -1.96 -4.29
C ALA A 61 -6.67 -0.85 -5.09
N ARG A 62 -6.55 -0.84 -6.42
CA ARG A 62 -7.39 -0.01 -7.30
C ARG A 62 -8.84 -0.50 -7.39
N ARG A 63 -9.10 -1.79 -7.14
CA ARG A 63 -10.47 -2.35 -7.11
C ARG A 63 -11.20 -1.91 -5.84
N GLU A 64 -10.48 -1.81 -4.73
CA GLU A 64 -10.98 -1.21 -3.48
C GLU A 64 -10.96 0.31 -3.60
N ARG A 65 -12.00 0.88 -4.21
CA ARG A 65 -12.22 2.33 -4.26
C ARG A 65 -12.56 2.85 -2.86
N LEU A 66 -11.55 3.03 -2.02
CA LEU A 66 -11.68 3.74 -0.75
C LEU A 66 -12.36 5.09 -1.00
N TYR A 67 -13.28 5.46 -0.10
CA TYR A 67 -13.99 6.72 -0.22
C TYR A 67 -13.01 7.90 -0.16
N ARG A 68 -12.99 8.71 -1.22
CA ARG A 68 -12.21 9.95 -1.30
C ARG A 68 -13.15 11.09 -1.65
N ARG A 69 -13.08 12.19 -0.89
CA ARG A 69 -13.88 13.39 -1.17
C ARG A 69 -13.09 14.31 -2.11
N ARG A 70 -13.67 14.66 -3.26
CA ARG A 70 -13.10 15.70 -4.12
C ARG A 70 -13.22 17.09 -3.48
N PRO A 71 -12.26 17.99 -3.72
CA PRO A 71 -12.42 19.40 -3.37
C PRO A 71 -13.71 19.98 -4.00
N PRO A 72 -14.41 20.89 -3.31
CA PRO A 72 -15.67 21.47 -3.79
C PRO A 72 -15.47 22.45 -4.95
N LYS A 73 -14.28 23.05 -5.08
CA LYS A 73 -13.91 23.95 -6.17
C LYS A 73 -12.63 23.45 -6.82
N CYS A 74 -12.59 23.51 -8.15
CA CYS A 74 -11.42 23.22 -8.96
C CYS A 74 -11.08 24.50 -9.73
N ILE A 75 -9.95 25.12 -9.43
CA ILE A 75 -9.48 26.34 -10.10
C ILE A 75 -8.35 25.90 -11.03
N ASN A 76 -8.67 25.69 -12.31
CA ASN A 76 -7.73 25.23 -13.32
C ASN A 76 -7.02 26.36 -14.07
N TYR A 77 -7.44 27.61 -13.84
CA TYR A 77 -7.01 28.76 -14.61
C TYR A 77 -7.19 30.04 -13.79
N HIS A 78 -6.21 30.94 -13.87
CA HIS A 78 -6.30 32.29 -13.33
C HIS A 78 -6.30 33.30 -14.49
N PRO A 79 -7.16 34.33 -14.52
CA PRO A 79 -7.23 35.28 -15.63
C PRO A 79 -5.88 35.97 -15.89
N GLU A 80 -5.10 36.28 -14.85
CA GLU A 80 -3.76 36.88 -15.01
C GLU A 80 -2.74 35.94 -15.67
N GLU A 81 -3.01 34.63 -15.75
CA GLU A 81 -2.13 33.68 -16.47
C GLU A 81 -2.09 33.97 -17.99
N MET A 82 -3.08 34.66 -18.57
CA MET A 82 -3.04 35.04 -19.99
C MET A 82 -1.96 36.08 -20.31
N GLU A 83 -1.55 36.87 -19.32
CA GLU A 83 -0.55 37.92 -19.49
C GLU A 83 0.88 37.36 -19.41
N ILE A 84 1.02 36.17 -18.82
CA ILE A 84 2.29 35.46 -18.68
C ILE A 84 2.65 34.80 -20.02
N LYS A 85 3.46 35.49 -20.83
CA LYS A 85 4.00 34.97 -22.10
C LYS A 85 5.37 34.30 -21.94
N PHE A 86 5.67 33.75 -20.76
CA PHE A 86 6.92 33.06 -20.50
C PHE A 86 6.76 31.57 -20.79
N CYS A 87 7.38 31.10 -21.87
CA CYS A 87 7.56 29.69 -22.16
C CYS A 87 9.06 29.37 -22.07
N GLY A 88 9.42 28.18 -21.57
CA GLY A 88 10.78 27.80 -21.16
C GLY A 88 11.90 28.28 -22.09
N GLY A 89 12.64 29.32 -21.68
CA GLY A 89 13.73 29.94 -22.43
C GLY A 89 15.13 29.35 -22.18
N ALA A 90 15.20 28.19 -21.51
CA ALA A 90 16.45 27.58 -21.06
C ALA A 90 17.41 27.17 -22.19
N GLY A 91 16.90 27.00 -23.43
CA GLY A 91 17.73 26.66 -24.59
C GLY A 91 18.56 27.82 -25.16
N SER A 92 18.17 29.08 -24.90
CA SER A 92 18.86 30.25 -25.47
C SER A 92 20.27 30.44 -24.93
N LEU A 93 20.49 30.16 -23.64
CA LEU A 93 21.79 30.27 -22.98
C LEU A 93 22.82 29.28 -23.54
N PHE A 94 22.36 28.10 -23.98
CA PHE A 94 23.22 27.09 -24.60
C PHE A 94 23.78 27.55 -25.96
N SER A 95 22.97 28.28 -26.75
CA SER A 95 23.39 28.82 -28.05
C SER A 95 24.51 29.86 -27.91
N TYR A 96 24.39 30.79 -26.95
CA TYR A 96 25.44 31.81 -26.73
C TYR A 96 26.76 31.20 -26.22
N SER A 97 26.69 30.17 -25.37
CA SER A 97 27.87 29.46 -24.86
C SER A 97 28.63 28.73 -25.97
N LEU A 98 27.93 28.08 -26.90
CA LEU A 98 28.55 27.40 -28.04
C LEU A 98 29.16 28.38 -29.06
N SER A 99 28.52 29.52 -29.31
CA SER A 99 29.07 30.54 -30.19
C SER A 99 30.34 31.18 -29.63
N PHE A 100 30.39 31.43 -28.31
CA PHE A 100 31.57 32.02 -27.67
C PHE A 100 32.75 31.05 -27.63
N THR A 101 32.51 29.77 -27.32
CA THR A 101 33.57 28.74 -27.31
C THR A 101 34.15 28.49 -28.71
N PHE A 102 33.32 28.50 -29.76
CA PHE A 102 33.79 28.41 -31.15
C PHE A 102 34.66 29.61 -31.56
N LEU A 103 34.25 30.83 -31.19
CA LEU A 103 35.02 32.04 -31.51
C LEU A 103 36.39 32.03 -30.81
N LEU A 104 36.43 31.66 -29.53
CA LEU A 104 37.69 31.49 -28.80
C LEU A 104 38.59 30.43 -29.45
N LEU A 105 38.04 29.29 -29.86
CA LEU A 105 38.79 28.26 -30.56
C LEU A 105 39.39 28.79 -31.87
N VAL A 106 38.60 29.50 -32.69
CA VAL A 106 39.09 30.10 -33.94
C VAL A 106 40.20 31.11 -33.69
N VAL A 107 40.08 31.96 -32.66
CA VAL A 107 41.13 32.94 -32.31
C VAL A 107 42.40 32.25 -31.86
N THR A 108 42.32 31.20 -31.03
CA THR A 108 43.51 30.46 -30.57
C THR A 108 44.23 29.74 -31.71
N VAL A 109 43.49 29.14 -32.66
CA VAL A 109 44.07 28.46 -33.84
C VAL A 109 44.69 29.45 -34.82
N ARG A 110 44.21 30.70 -34.88
CA ARG A 110 44.79 31.76 -35.73
C ARG A 110 46.02 32.42 -35.13
N LEU A 111 46.21 32.32 -33.82
CA LEU A 111 47.32 32.93 -33.08
C LEU A 111 48.49 31.96 -32.86
N ALA A 112 48.26 30.65 -32.98
CA ALA A 112 49.27 29.59 -33.01
C ALA A 112 49.85 29.40 -34.43
#